data_AF-A0A4R4G3V5-F1
#
_entry.id   AF-A0A4R4G3V5-F1
#
_cell.length_a   1.000
_cell.length_b   1.000
_cell.length_c   1.000
_cell.angle_alpha   90.00
_cell.angle_beta   90.00
_cell.angle_gamma   90.00
#
_symmetry.space_group_name_H-M   'P 1'
#
loop_
_entity.id
_entity.type
_entity.pdbx_description
1 polymer ?
#
loop_
_entity_poly.entity_id
_entity_poly.type
_entity_poly.pdbx_seq_one_letter_code
_entity_poly.pdbx_strand_id
1 'polypeptide(L)'
;MFKELMYTGLGGALLLKEKVEEELKKLEEKGKINTTDTKSFLESLKTKGENEENRLKDELKSAIREVIEELGIATKKDIEEALKK
;
A
#
# COMPACT_ATOMS: atom_id res chain seq x y z
N MET A 1 -3.03 -11.45 -13.57
CA MET A 1 -2.35 -10.14 -13.57
C MET A 1 -2.60 -9.32 -12.31
N PHE A 2 -3.77 -8.69 -12.09
CA PHE A 2 -3.99 -7.84 -10.89
C PHE A 2 -3.82 -8.59 -9.56
N LYS A 3 -4.38 -9.80 -9.45
CA LYS A 3 -4.25 -10.65 -8.26
C LYS A 3 -2.78 -11.00 -7.94
N GLU A 4 -1.98 -11.27 -8.98
CA GLU A 4 -0.56 -11.57 -8.84
C GLU A 4 0.22 -10.35 -8.39
N LEU A 5 -0.04 -9.17 -8.98
CA LEU A 5 0.55 -7.90 -8.57
C LEU A 5 0.29 -7.63 -7.08
N MET A 6 -0.95 -7.83 -6.62
CA MET A 6 -1.33 -7.65 -5.21
C MET A 6 -0.57 -8.62 -4.29
N TYR A 7 -0.48 -9.90 -4.65
CA TYR A 7 0.26 -10.89 -3.86
C TYR A 7 1.76 -10.63 -3.84
N THR A 8 2.35 -10.28 -4.98
CA THR A 8 3.77 -9.92 -5.08
C THR A 8 4.07 -8.65 -4.29
N GLY A 9 3.19 -7.65 -4.35
CA GLY A 9 3.32 -6.41 -3.58
C GLY A 9 3.27 -6.66 -2.07
N LEU A 10 2.28 -7.43 -1.59
CA LEU A 10 2.15 -7.79 -0.18
C LEU A 10 3.32 -8.65 0.30
N GLY A 11 3.71 -9.67 -0.48
CA GLY A 11 4.85 -10.53 -0.14
C GLY A 11 6.17 -9.75 -0.12
N GLY A 12 6.40 -8.88 -1.09
CA GLY A 12 7.58 -8.01 -1.14
C GLY A 12 7.65 -7.04 0.05
N ALA A 13 6.51 -6.43 0.42
CA ALA A 13 6.44 -5.56 1.60
C ALA A 13 6.73 -6.31 2.91
N LEU A 14 6.22 -7.54 3.05
CA LEU A 14 6.53 -8.42 4.18
C LEU A 14 8.03 -8.73 4.29
N LEU A 15 8.66 -9.13 3.18
CA LEU A 15 10.11 -9.41 3.16
C LEU A 15 10.95 -8.17 3.50
N LEU A 16 10.54 -6.99 3.00
CA LEU A 16 11.20 -5.73 3.35
C LEU A 16 11.09 -5.42 4.84
N LYS A 17 9.91 -5.61 5.44
CA LYS A 17 9.68 -5.43 6.87
C LYS A 17 10.59 -6.34 7.69
N GLU A 18 10.61 -7.64 7.38
CA GLU A 18 11.45 -8.63 8.07
C GLU A 18 12.94 -8.24 8.02
N LYS A 19 13.42 -7.81 6.85
CA LYS A 19 14.82 -7.42 6.68
C LYS A 19 15.18 -6.14 7.44
N VAL A 20 14.28 -5.17 7.51
CA VAL A 20 14.47 -3.95 8.31
C VAL A 20 14.52 -4.29 9.80
N GLU A 21 13.60 -5.11 10.30
CA GLU A 21 13.59 -5.56 11.70
C GLU A 21 14.86 -6.33 12.05
N GLU A 22 15.34 -7.21 11.15
CA GLU A 22 16.57 -7.98 11.35
C GLU A 22 17.82 -7.06 11.44
N GLU A 23 17.95 -6.08 10.54
CA GLU A 23 19.09 -5.16 10.57
C GLU A 23 19.07 -4.26 11.81
N LEU A 24 17.89 -3.77 12.22
CA LEU A 24 17.76 -2.99 13.46
C LEU A 24 18.15 -3.83 14.69
N LYS A 25 17.73 -5.09 14.74
CA LYS A 25 18.12 -6.02 15.81
C LYS A 25 19.63 -6.26 15.83
N LYS A 26 20.28 -6.45 14.67
CA LYS A 26 21.74 -6.57 14.58
C LYS A 26 22.46 -5.32 15.08
N LEU A 27 21.91 -4.13 14.85
CA LEU A 27 22.47 -2.89 15.35
C LEU A 27 22.31 -2.78 16.88
N GLU A 28 21.18 -3.22 17.41
CA GLU A 28 20.89 -3.23 18.84
C GLU A 28 21.81 -4.20 19.59
N GLU A 29 21.96 -5.43 19.08
CA GLU A 29 22.89 -6.44 19.62
C GLU A 29 24.35 -5.97 19.62
N LYS A 30 24.73 -5.15 18.63
CA LYS A 30 26.06 -4.53 18.54
C LYS A 30 26.21 -3.28 19.41
N GLY A 31 25.16 -2.87 20.15
CA GLY A 31 25.14 -1.67 20.97
C GLY A 31 25.23 -0.36 20.17
N LYS A 32 24.96 -0.40 18.85
CA LYS A 32 25.02 0.77 17.96
C LYS A 32 23.75 1.61 17.96
N ILE A 33 22.65 1.03 18.44
CA ILE A 33 21.35 1.67 18.61
C ILE A 33 20.72 1.13 19.90
N ASN A 34 19.90 1.93 20.56
CA ASN A 34 19.16 1.47 21.73
C ASN A 34 17.74 1.00 21.33
N THR A 35 17.09 0.25 22.20
CA THR A 35 15.73 -0.29 21.97
C THR A 35 14.68 0.80 21.71
N THR A 36 14.83 1.97 22.31
CA THR A 36 13.90 3.10 22.17
C THR A 36 13.93 3.66 20.74
N ASP A 37 15.14 3.85 20.19
CA ASP A 37 15.35 4.35 18.84
C ASP A 37 14.84 3.35 17.79
N THR A 38 15.07 2.05 18.00
CA THR A 38 14.52 0.98 17.15
C THR A 38 12.99 1.02 17.11
N LYS A 39 12.34 1.11 18.28
CA LYS A 39 10.88 1.21 18.38
C LYS A 39 10.35 2.47 17.70
N SER A 40 10.96 3.62 17.98
CA SER A 40 10.58 4.89 17.37
C SER A 40 10.72 4.86 15.85
N PHE A 41 11.76 4.21 15.33
CA PHE A 41 11.95 4.08 13.88
C PHE A 41 10.86 3.22 13.24
N LEU A 42 10.57 2.03 13.80
CA LEU A 42 9.50 1.16 13.31
C LEU A 42 8.13 1.83 13.38
N GLU A 43 7.86 2.55 14.46
CA GLU A 43 6.62 3.31 14.62
C GLU A 43 6.51 4.43 13.59
N SER A 44 7.60 5.16 13.32
CA SER A 44 7.63 6.18 12.27
C SER A 44 7.39 5.59 10.87
N LEU A 45 7.90 4.39 10.58
CA LEU A 45 7.65 3.69 9.33
C LEU A 45 6.19 3.28 9.21
N LYS A 46 5.60 2.76 10.28
CA LYS A 46 4.18 2.39 10.34
C LYS A 46 3.29 3.60 10.07
N THR A 47 3.49 4.71 10.78
CA THR A 47 2.70 5.94 10.61
C THR A 47 2.84 6.52 9.21
N LYS A 48 4.05 6.50 8.63
CA LYS A 48 4.25 6.91 7.23
C LYS A 48 3.48 6.02 6.26
N GLY A 49 3.48 4.70 6.50
CA GLY A 49 2.71 3.74 5.71
C GLY A 49 1.20 4.00 5.78
N GLU A 50 0.66 4.22 6.98
CA GLU A 50 -0.77 4.53 7.19
C GLU A 50 -1.18 5.84 6.48
N ASN A 51 -0.33 6.86 6.51
CA ASN A 51 -0.59 8.12 5.80
C ASN A 51 -0.58 7.94 4.28
N GLU A 52 0.36 7.15 3.75
CA GLU A 52 0.48 6.92 2.31
C GLU A 52 -0.62 5.98 1.79
N GLU A 53 -1.17 5.08 2.63
CA GLU A 53 -2.25 4.16 2.24
C GLU A 53 -3.47 4.90 1.68
N ASN A 54 -3.91 5.97 2.34
CA ASN A 54 -5.07 6.75 1.89
C ASN A 54 -4.83 7.38 0.52
N ARG A 55 -3.63 7.94 0.31
CA ARG A 55 -3.24 8.54 -0.96
C ARG A 55 -3.17 7.48 -2.06
N LEU A 56 -2.49 6.36 -1.79
CA LEU A 56 -2.36 5.25 -2.72
C LEU A 56 -3.73 4.69 -3.14
N LYS A 57 -4.66 4.59 -2.19
CA LYS A 57 -6.04 4.15 -2.45
C LYS A 57 -6.77 5.08 -3.40
N ASP A 58 -6.59 6.39 -3.27
CA ASP A 58 -7.24 7.36 -4.14
C ASP A 58 -6.58 7.42 -5.53
N GLU A 59 -5.25 7.34 -5.61
CA GLU A 59 -4.53 7.19 -6.88
C GLU A 59 -4.97 5.91 -7.62
N LEU A 60 -5.09 4.79 -6.91
CA LEU A 60 -5.56 3.52 -7.48
C LEU A 60 -7.00 3.62 -7.99
N LYS A 61 -7.91 4.26 -7.25
CA LYS A 61 -9.28 4.49 -7.73
C LYS A 61 -9.31 5.35 -8.98
N SER A 62 -8.46 6.39 -9.07
CA SER A 62 -8.37 7.24 -10.27
C SER A 62 -7.92 6.42 -11.48
N ALA A 63 -6.83 5.67 -11.33
CA ALA A 63 -6.31 4.83 -12.39
C ALA A 63 -7.34 3.80 -12.89
N ILE A 64 -8.10 3.18 -11.97
CA ILE A 64 -9.17 2.25 -12.36
C ILE A 64 -10.31 2.97 -13.11
N ARG A 65 -10.70 4.18 -12.68
CA ARG A 65 -11.73 4.97 -13.37
C ARG A 65 -11.30 5.36 -14.78
N GLU A 66 -10.06 5.83 -14.94
CA GLU A 66 -9.48 6.18 -16.24
C GLU A 66 -9.53 4.97 -17.19
N VAL A 67 -9.11 3.79 -16.72
CA VAL A 67 -9.17 2.56 -17.53
C VAL A 67 -10.61 2.19 -17.91
N ILE A 68 -11.58 2.33 -16.99
CA ILE A 68 -13.00 2.06 -17.26
C ILE A 68 -13.54 3.00 -18.34
N GLU A 69 -13.20 4.29 -18.26
CA GLU A 69 -13.60 5.32 -19.23
C GLU A 69 -12.95 5.07 -20.61
N GLU A 70 -11.65 4.79 -20.65
CA GLU A 70 -10.92 4.47 -21.89
C GLU A 70 -11.47 3.23 -22.61
N LEU A 71 -11.90 2.22 -21.85
CA LEU A 71 -12.50 1.01 -22.39
C LEU A 71 -13.98 1.18 -22.76
N GLY A 72 -14.58 2.35 -22.50
CA GLY A 72 -15.99 2.63 -22.79
C GLY A 72 -16.96 1.80 -21.95
N ILE A 73 -16.55 1.36 -20.76
CA ILE A 73 -17.37 0.52 -19.89
C ILE A 73 -18.42 1.40 -19.19
N ALA A 74 -19.71 1.10 -19.42
CA ALA A 74 -20.80 1.82 -18.80
C ALA A 74 -20.78 1.66 -17.26
N THR A 75 -20.88 2.77 -16.54
CA THR A 75 -20.95 2.78 -15.09
C THR A 75 -22.36 2.40 -14.61
N LYS A 76 -22.48 2.08 -13.32
CA LYS A 76 -23.79 1.83 -12.68
C LYS A 76 -24.76 3.00 -12.88
N LYS A 77 -24.25 4.23 -12.84
CA LYS A 77 -25.05 5.44 -13.04
C LYS A 77 -25.59 5.51 -14.47
N ASP A 78 -24.75 5.20 -15.45
CA ASP A 78 -25.15 5.19 -16.86
C ASP A 78 -26.24 4.15 -17.15
N ILE A 79 -26.14 2.98 -16.52
CA ILE A 79 -27.15 1.92 -16.61
C ILE A 79 -28.47 2.35 -15.96
N GLU A 80 -28.41 2.96 -14.77
CA GLU A 80 -29.61 3.46 -14.08
C GLU A 80 -30.31 4.60 -14.85
N GLU A 81 -29.55 5.48 -15.51
CA GLU A 81 -30.12 6.52 -16.39
C GLU A 81 -30.76 5.90 -17.64
N ALA A 82 -30.15 4.87 -18.23
CA ALA A 82 -30.71 4.17 -19.39
C ALA A 82 -32.03 3.44 -19.06
N LEU A 83 -32.17 2.88 -17.85
CA LEU A 83 -33.36 2.13 -17.41
C LEU A 83 -34.54 2.99 -16.93
N LYS A 84 -34.33 4.30 -16.74
CA LYS A 84 -35.38 5.25 -16.32
C LYS A 84 -36.17 5.84 -17.50
N LYS A 85 -35.81 5.51 -18.73
CA LYS A 85 -36.56 5.80 -19.96
C LYS A 85 -37.42 4.61 -20.36
#